data_AF-A0A1F2QYA0-F1
#
_entry.id   AF-A0A1F2QYA0-F1
#
_cell.length_a   1.000
_cell.length_b   1.000
_cell.length_c   1.000
_cell.angle_alpha   90.00
_cell.angle_beta   90.00
_cell.angle_gamma   90.00
#
_symmetry.space_group_name_H-M   'P 1'
#
loop_
_entity.id
_entity.type
_entity.pdbx_description
1 polymer ?
#
loop_
_entity_poly.entity_id
_entity_poly.type
_entity_poly.pdbx_seq_one_letter_code
_entity_poly.pdbx_strand_id
1 'polypeptide(L)'
;MQEPVLRPIAADTPQGVAPTAAGADVKSVLDDPLDDEVLAMLRELPGEEDDSLLNELIDLYVHDVPPRLDEIRRAVGAGDAKTVTFVAHSLKGSSANIGAPHMADLCSQLEQQGRAGSLEGAEALHGEIEREFHHVCRALDVERQRDANGNGR
;
A
#
# COMPACT_ATOMS: atom_id res chain seq x y z
N MET A 1 8.03 -40.83 35.60
CA MET A 1 6.83 -41.45 34.98
C MET A 1 5.67 -40.55 35.35
N GLN A 2 4.98 -39.81 34.48
CA GLN A 2 4.74 -39.92 33.05
C GLN A 2 4.70 -38.50 32.44
N GLU A 3 5.19 -38.37 31.20
CA GLU A 3 4.81 -37.29 30.30
C GLU A 3 3.40 -37.55 29.73
N PRO A 4 2.73 -36.50 29.24
CA PRO A 4 1.91 -36.64 28.05
C PRO A 4 2.41 -35.76 26.91
N VAL A 5 2.80 -36.45 25.84
CA VAL A 5 2.98 -36.00 24.46
C VAL A 5 1.62 -35.69 23.83
N LEU A 6 1.51 -34.65 22.97
CA LEU A 6 0.61 -34.53 21.79
C LEU A 6 0.82 -33.12 21.18
N ARG A 7 1.75 -32.96 20.24
CA ARG A 7 1.61 -32.94 18.76
C ARG A 7 1.29 -31.55 18.15
N PRO A 8 1.99 -31.17 17.05
CA PRO A 8 1.87 -29.86 16.41
C PRO A 8 0.61 -29.77 15.54
N ILE A 9 -0.01 -28.59 15.51
CA ILE A 9 -1.09 -28.26 14.57
C ILE A 9 -0.47 -27.88 13.22
N ALA A 10 -0.97 -28.55 12.18
CA ALA A 10 -0.54 -28.48 10.81
C ALA A 10 -1.00 -27.19 10.11
N ALA A 11 -0.28 -26.88 9.03
CA ALA A 11 -0.62 -25.91 8.01
C ALA A 11 -2.05 -26.08 7.48
N ASP A 12 -2.73 -24.96 7.25
CA ASP A 12 -3.83 -24.90 6.30
C ASP A 12 -3.67 -23.63 5.45
N THR A 13 -3.26 -23.86 4.20
CA THR A 13 -3.34 -22.90 3.11
C THR A 13 -4.54 -23.30 2.28
N PRO A 14 -5.49 -22.41 1.98
CA PRO A 14 -6.37 -22.61 0.85
C PRO A 14 -5.69 -22.04 -0.40
N GLN A 15 -5.32 -22.97 -1.26
CA GLN A 15 -4.89 -22.78 -2.63
C GLN A 15 -6.10 -22.42 -3.51
N GLY A 16 -5.94 -21.41 -4.37
CA GLY A 16 -6.45 -21.40 -5.75
C GLY A 16 -7.96 -21.29 -5.98
N VAL A 17 -8.38 -20.12 -6.48
CA VAL A 17 -9.49 -20.02 -7.43
C VAL A 17 -9.03 -19.25 -8.67
N ALA A 18 -9.19 -19.87 -9.83
CA ALA A 18 -9.07 -19.25 -11.15
C ALA A 18 -10.14 -19.92 -12.05
N PRO A 19 -10.45 -19.35 -13.23
CA PRO A 19 -11.29 -18.17 -13.40
C PRO A 19 -12.54 -18.52 -14.23
N THR A 20 -13.58 -17.68 -14.22
CA THR A 20 -14.65 -17.78 -15.23
C THR A 20 -14.80 -16.46 -15.96
N ALA A 21 -14.83 -16.56 -17.29
CA ALA A 21 -14.70 -15.47 -18.23
C ALA A 21 -16.05 -14.83 -18.58
N ALA A 22 -16.07 -13.50 -18.69
CA ALA A 22 -16.97 -12.78 -19.58
C ALA A 22 -16.30 -11.46 -20.01
N GLY A 23 -16.03 -11.33 -21.32
CA GLY A 23 -15.70 -10.05 -21.96
C GLY A 23 -16.94 -9.12 -21.97
N ALA A 24 -16.83 -7.82 -22.21
CA ALA A 24 -15.81 -7.01 -22.84
C ALA A 24 -15.54 -5.75 -21.99
N ASP A 25 -14.53 -4.95 -22.36
CA ASP A 25 -14.09 -3.69 -21.71
C ASP A 25 -13.09 -3.78 -20.53
N VAL A 26 -12.36 -4.89 -20.41
CA VAL A 26 -11.61 -5.25 -19.18
C VAL A 26 -10.19 -4.68 -19.03
N LYS A 27 -9.69 -3.82 -19.93
CA LYS A 27 -8.30 -3.30 -19.84
C LYS A 27 -8.12 -2.01 -19.03
N SER A 28 -9.21 -1.38 -18.56
CA SER A 28 -9.11 -0.10 -17.83
C SER A 28 -9.54 -0.18 -16.36
N VAL A 29 -10.05 -1.32 -15.90
CA VAL A 29 -10.60 -1.51 -14.53
C VAL A 29 -9.69 -2.39 -13.65
N LEU A 30 -8.73 -3.11 -14.25
CA LEU A 30 -7.82 -4.02 -13.52
C LEU A 30 -6.47 -3.37 -13.16
N ASP A 31 -6.31 -2.08 -13.46
CA ASP A 31 -5.07 -1.31 -13.24
C ASP A 31 -5.31 -0.13 -12.29
N ASP A 32 -6.45 -0.07 -11.58
CA ASP A 32 -6.65 0.99 -10.60
C ASP A 32 -5.81 0.68 -9.35
N PRO A 33 -4.88 1.57 -8.95
CA PRO A 33 -4.02 1.31 -7.80
C PRO A 33 -4.76 1.53 -6.46
N LEU A 34 -6.02 1.99 -6.51
CA LEU A 34 -6.82 2.32 -5.35
C LEU A 34 -8.02 1.38 -5.18
N ASP A 35 -8.43 1.22 -3.92
CA ASP A 35 -9.62 0.47 -3.54
C ASP A 35 -10.85 1.39 -3.49
N ASP A 36 -11.79 1.17 -4.42
CA ASP A 36 -13.02 1.97 -4.54
C ASP A 36 -13.88 1.96 -3.26
N GLU A 37 -13.93 0.84 -2.51
CA GLU A 37 -14.72 0.74 -1.28
C GLU A 37 -14.09 1.59 -0.17
N VAL A 38 -12.77 1.57 -0.04
CA VAL A 38 -12.03 2.44 0.89
C VAL A 38 -12.23 3.90 0.52
N LEU A 39 -12.09 4.26 -0.76
CA LEU A 39 -12.29 5.64 -1.22
C LEU A 39 -13.71 6.15 -0.94
N ALA A 40 -14.74 5.33 -1.23
CA ALA A 40 -16.12 5.69 -0.94
C ALA A 40 -16.35 5.92 0.55
N MET A 41 -15.80 5.04 1.41
CA MET A 41 -15.86 5.21 2.87
C MET A 41 -15.20 6.52 3.33
N LEU A 42 -13.98 6.81 2.84
CA LEU A 42 -13.22 7.98 3.25
C LEU A 42 -13.89 9.30 2.82
N ARG A 43 -14.61 9.31 1.69
CA ARG A 43 -15.38 10.49 1.24
C ARG A 43 -16.53 10.85 2.16
N GLU A 44 -17.22 9.86 2.71
CA GLU A 44 -18.39 10.11 3.58
C GLU A 44 -17.99 10.54 4.99
N LEU A 45 -16.71 10.42 5.35
CA LEU A 45 -16.20 10.84 6.65
C LEU A 45 -15.80 12.32 6.63
N PRO A 46 -16.23 13.12 7.63
CA PRO A 46 -15.85 14.52 7.72
C PRO A 46 -14.35 14.65 8.02
N GLY A 47 -13.67 15.52 7.29
CA GLY A 47 -12.31 15.97 7.56
C GLY A 47 -12.27 17.33 8.26
N GLU A 48 -11.10 17.97 8.22
CA GLU A 48 -10.92 19.34 8.71
C GLU A 48 -11.47 20.38 7.72
N GLU A 49 -11.79 21.59 8.22
CA GLU A 49 -12.10 22.78 7.40
C GLU A 49 -13.17 22.60 6.30
N ASP A 50 -14.26 21.88 6.60
CA ASP A 50 -15.36 21.56 5.66
C ASP A 50 -14.90 20.71 4.44
N ASP A 51 -13.79 19.98 4.56
CA ASP A 51 -13.31 19.01 3.56
C ASP A 51 -13.67 17.55 3.94
N SER A 52 -13.49 16.62 3.02
CA SER A 52 -13.62 15.18 3.29
C SER A 52 -12.33 14.62 3.91
N LEU A 53 -12.46 13.59 4.76
CA LEU A 53 -11.29 12.88 5.30
C LEU A 53 -10.41 12.32 4.17
N LEU A 54 -11.01 11.95 3.04
CA LEU A 54 -10.26 11.54 1.85
C LEU A 54 -9.25 12.61 1.41
N ASN A 55 -9.67 13.86 1.27
CA ASN A 55 -8.80 14.93 0.78
C ASN A 55 -7.67 15.26 1.75
N GLU A 56 -7.93 15.22 3.06
CA GLU A 56 -6.91 15.36 4.10
C GLU A 56 -5.85 14.24 4.01
N LEU A 57 -6.31 12.99 3.88
CA LEU A 57 -5.41 11.84 3.76
C LEU A 57 -4.64 11.86 2.44
N ILE A 58 -5.24 12.34 1.34
CA ILE A 58 -4.55 12.55 0.07
C ILE A 58 -3.38 13.52 0.28
N ASP A 59 -3.62 14.68 0.89
CA ASP A 59 -2.60 15.70 1.13
C ASP A 59 -1.46 15.19 2.00
N LEU A 60 -1.81 14.52 3.10
CA LEU A 60 -0.82 13.90 3.97
C LEU A 60 0.01 12.88 3.19
N TYR A 61 -0.64 11.99 2.43
CA TYR A 61 0.03 10.92 1.69
C TYR A 61 1.00 11.47 0.64
N VAL A 62 0.57 12.40 -0.21
CA VAL A 62 1.42 12.96 -1.27
C VAL A 62 2.57 13.80 -0.73
N HIS A 63 2.44 14.36 0.48
CA HIS A 63 3.49 15.11 1.15
C HIS A 63 4.49 14.20 1.89
N ASP A 64 4.01 13.18 2.60
CA ASP A 64 4.83 12.35 3.48
C ASP A 64 5.62 11.26 2.77
N VAL A 65 5.10 10.71 1.66
CA VAL A 65 5.71 9.56 1.00
C VAL A 65 7.03 9.90 0.27
N PRO A 66 7.17 11.00 -0.50
CA PRO A 66 8.41 11.33 -1.19
C PRO A 66 9.67 11.36 -0.30
N PRO A 67 9.71 12.06 0.85
CA PRO A 67 10.91 12.07 1.69
C PRO A 67 11.23 10.69 2.27
N ARG A 68 10.23 9.83 2.51
CA ARG A 68 10.41 8.46 3.00
C ARG A 68 10.96 7.53 1.91
N LEU A 69 10.55 7.71 0.65
CA LEU A 69 11.15 7.00 -0.48
C LEU A 69 12.64 7.34 -0.63
N ASP A 70 13.00 8.62 -0.48
CA ASP A 70 14.40 9.03 -0.48
C ASP A 70 15.19 8.45 0.71
N GLU A 71 14.58 8.37 1.89
CA GLU A 71 15.18 7.75 3.07
C GLU A 71 15.46 6.26 2.85
N ILE A 72 14.49 5.52 2.29
CA ILE A 72 14.67 4.11 1.91
C ILE A 72 15.83 3.97 0.93
N ARG A 73 15.87 4.78 -0.13
CA ARG A 73 16.93 4.72 -1.15
C ARG A 73 18.32 4.86 -0.52
N ARG A 74 18.48 5.82 0.40
CA ARG A 74 19.72 6.04 1.13
C ARG A 74 20.05 4.88 2.06
N ALA A 75 19.07 4.37 2.80
CA ALA A 75 19.25 3.26 3.72
C ALA A 75 19.64 1.97 3.00
N VAL A 76 19.03 1.69 1.84
CA VAL A 76 19.42 0.57 0.95
C VAL A 76 20.87 0.71 0.51
N GLY A 77 21.28 1.89 0.00
CA GLY A 77 22.65 2.14 -0.41
C GLY A 77 23.68 2.06 0.73
N ALA A 78 23.26 2.33 1.97
CA ALA A 78 24.09 2.23 3.16
C ALA A 78 24.09 0.84 3.82
N GLY A 79 23.25 -0.09 3.36
CA GLY A 79 23.06 -1.40 4.00
C GLY A 79 22.32 -1.34 5.34
N ASP A 80 21.60 -0.26 5.62
CA ASP A 80 20.89 -0.05 6.89
C ASP A 80 19.51 -0.72 6.90
N ALA A 81 19.51 -2.02 7.13
CA ALA A 81 18.29 -2.83 7.15
C ALA A 81 17.28 -2.41 8.24
N LYS A 82 17.73 -1.79 9.34
CA LYS A 82 16.84 -1.32 10.40
C LYS A 82 16.02 -0.12 9.94
N THR A 83 16.68 0.86 9.32
CA THR A 83 16.01 2.03 8.76
C THR A 83 15.06 1.62 7.64
N VAL A 84 15.49 0.73 6.73
CA VAL A 84 14.61 0.18 5.68
C VAL A 84 13.34 -0.45 6.29
N THR A 85 13.50 -1.29 7.32
CA THR A 85 12.36 -1.93 8.00
C THR A 85 11.38 -0.90 8.55
N PHE A 86 11.88 0.10 9.28
CA PHE A 86 11.04 1.08 9.95
C PHE A 86 10.29 1.97 8.96
N VAL A 87 10.98 2.48 7.94
CA VAL A 87 10.38 3.37 6.95
C VAL A 87 9.38 2.62 6.08
N ALA A 88 9.72 1.41 5.63
CA ALA A 88 8.81 0.56 4.85
C ALA A 88 7.54 0.19 5.65
N HIS A 89 7.68 -0.10 6.94
CA HIS A 89 6.52 -0.34 7.82
C HIS A 89 5.58 0.87 7.87
N SER A 90 6.14 2.08 8.02
CA SER A 90 5.35 3.31 8.04
C SER A 90 4.63 3.56 6.71
N LEU A 91 5.32 3.37 5.58
CA LEU A 91 4.74 3.53 4.25
C LEU A 91 3.65 2.49 3.96
N LYS A 92 3.80 1.26 4.43
CA LYS A 92 2.76 0.24 4.34
C LYS A 92 1.47 0.68 5.03
N GLY A 93 1.57 1.17 6.26
CA GLY A 93 0.40 1.63 7.02
C GLY A 93 -0.28 2.82 6.35
N SER A 94 0.50 3.81 5.91
CA SER A 94 -0.01 4.97 5.19
C SER A 94 -0.71 4.57 3.88
N SER A 95 -0.13 3.62 3.12
CA SER A 95 -0.69 3.12 1.87
C SER A 95 -1.96 2.30 2.08
N ALA A 96 -2.03 1.51 3.15
CA ALA A 96 -3.26 0.80 3.51
C ALA A 96 -4.40 1.76 3.89
N ASN A 97 -4.08 2.83 4.64
CA ASN A 97 -5.07 3.81 5.07
C ASN A 97 -5.70 4.59 3.91
N ILE A 98 -4.92 4.91 2.87
CA ILE A 98 -5.44 5.60 1.68
C ILE A 98 -6.10 4.64 0.66
N GLY A 99 -6.11 3.33 0.95
CA GLY A 99 -6.66 2.33 0.04
C GLY A 99 -5.77 2.01 -1.14
N ALA A 100 -4.43 2.05 -1.00
CA ALA A 100 -3.46 1.67 -2.03
C ALA A 100 -2.87 0.26 -1.74
N PRO A 101 -3.59 -0.83 -2.02
CA PRO A 101 -3.22 -2.18 -1.59
C PRO A 101 -1.92 -2.69 -2.23
N HIS A 102 -1.67 -2.38 -3.50
CA HIS A 102 -0.46 -2.83 -4.19
C HIS A 102 0.79 -2.13 -3.64
N MET A 103 0.71 -0.82 -3.40
CA MET A 103 1.77 -0.07 -2.72
C MET A 103 2.05 -0.60 -1.30
N ALA A 104 1.00 -0.95 -0.54
CA ALA A 104 1.14 -1.56 0.77
C ALA A 104 1.84 -2.93 0.71
N ASP A 105 1.53 -3.76 -0.29
CA ASP A 105 2.19 -5.04 -0.51
C ASP A 105 3.69 -4.88 -0.82
N LEU A 106 4.06 -4.01 -1.76
CA LEU A 106 5.46 -3.73 -2.09
C LEU A 106 6.25 -3.24 -0.86
N CYS A 107 5.65 -2.34 -0.08
CA CYS A 107 6.24 -1.89 1.19
C CYS A 107 6.39 -3.03 2.20
N SER A 108 5.43 -3.95 2.25
CA SER A 108 5.51 -5.15 3.11
C SER A 108 6.62 -6.10 2.68
N GLN A 109 6.87 -6.26 1.37
CA GLN A 109 7.99 -7.06 0.86
C GLN A 109 9.33 -6.45 1.28
N LEU A 110 9.47 -5.13 1.15
CA LEU A 110 10.69 -4.42 1.52
C LEU A 110 10.92 -4.44 3.05
N GLU A 111 9.85 -4.30 3.84
CA GLU A 111 9.88 -4.47 5.29
C GLU A 111 10.41 -5.86 5.67
N GLN A 112 9.98 -6.91 4.99
CA GLN A 112 10.43 -8.28 5.23
C GLN A 112 11.91 -8.48 4.91
N GLN A 113 12.40 -7.92 3.80
CA GLN A 113 13.83 -7.93 3.45
C GLN A 113 14.67 -7.27 4.55
N GLY A 114 14.25 -6.09 5.00
CA GLY A 114 14.88 -5.39 6.13
C GLY A 114 14.89 -6.23 7.42
N ARG A 115 13.76 -6.85 7.79
CA ARG A 115 13.67 -7.73 8.98
C ARG A 115 14.56 -8.96 8.89
N ALA A 116 14.73 -9.51 7.69
CA ALA A 116 15.62 -10.63 7.43
C ALA A 116 17.11 -10.22 7.48
N GLY A 117 17.41 -8.92 7.51
CA GLY A 117 18.77 -8.39 7.47
C GLY A 117 19.45 -8.55 6.11
N SER A 118 18.68 -8.87 5.06
CA SER A 118 19.18 -9.01 3.69
C SER A 118 18.46 -8.01 2.79
N LEU A 119 19.20 -7.05 2.28
CA LEU A 119 18.71 -6.04 1.33
C LEU A 119 19.02 -6.42 -0.13
N GLU A 120 19.23 -7.71 -0.39
CA GLU A 120 19.42 -8.20 -1.76
C GLU A 120 18.14 -7.96 -2.58
N GLY A 121 18.28 -7.27 -3.71
CA GLY A 121 17.13 -6.89 -4.55
C GLY A 121 16.32 -5.70 -4.04
N ALA A 122 16.66 -5.12 -2.88
CA ALA A 122 15.91 -4.00 -2.30
C ALA A 122 15.92 -2.74 -3.19
N GLU A 123 16.97 -2.52 -3.99
CA GLU A 123 17.06 -1.40 -4.94
C GLU A 123 16.05 -1.55 -6.09
N ALA A 124 15.89 -2.76 -6.62
CA ALA A 124 14.90 -3.03 -7.67
C ALA A 124 13.48 -2.87 -7.13
N LEU A 125 13.21 -3.41 -5.94
CA LEU A 125 11.93 -3.28 -5.26
C LEU A 125 11.61 -1.82 -4.88
N HIS A 126 12.61 -1.04 -4.44
CA HIS A 126 12.45 0.39 -4.20
C HIS A 126 12.04 1.13 -5.49
N GLY A 127 12.66 0.81 -6.63
CA GLY A 127 12.23 1.36 -7.92
C GLY A 127 10.81 0.95 -8.34
N GLU A 128 10.33 -0.23 -7.95
CA GLU A 128 8.92 -0.64 -8.12
C GLU A 128 7.99 0.21 -7.26
N ILE A 129 8.34 0.40 -5.98
CA ILE A 129 7.60 1.26 -5.03
C ILE A 129 7.50 2.71 -5.56
N GLU A 130 8.58 3.26 -6.12
CA GLU A 130 8.54 4.61 -6.70
C GLU A 130 7.56 4.71 -7.89
N ARG A 131 7.57 3.71 -8.78
CA ARG A 131 6.63 3.67 -9.92
C ARG A 131 5.19 3.54 -9.45
N GLU A 132 4.94 2.70 -8.46
CA GLU A 132 3.62 2.51 -7.88
C GLU A 132 3.14 3.79 -7.17
N PHE A 133 4.00 4.48 -6.42
CA PHE A 133 3.66 5.76 -5.81
C PHE A 133 3.20 6.79 -6.86
N HIS A 134 3.91 6.88 -7.99
CA HIS A 134 3.47 7.75 -9.10
C HIS A 134 2.13 7.33 -9.70
N HIS A 135 1.81 6.04 -9.66
CA HIS A 135 0.52 5.54 -10.10
C HIS A 135 -0.60 5.96 -9.14
N VAL A 136 -0.41 5.69 -7.85
CA VAL A 136 -1.31 6.09 -6.76
C VAL A 136 -1.57 7.60 -6.79
N CYS A 137 -0.54 8.43 -6.91
CA CYS A 137 -0.71 9.89 -6.97
C CYS A 137 -1.59 10.35 -8.13
N ARG A 138 -1.48 9.73 -9.31
CA ARG A 138 -2.34 10.06 -10.45
C ARG A 138 -3.79 9.67 -10.19
N ALA A 139 -4.01 8.50 -9.58
CA ALA A 139 -5.36 8.04 -9.24
C ALA A 139 -5.99 8.94 -8.17
N LEU A 140 -5.25 9.29 -7.11
CA LEU A 140 -5.74 10.18 -6.05
C LEU A 140 -6.11 11.58 -6.58
N ASP A 141 -5.36 12.12 -7.54
CA ASP A 141 -5.70 13.40 -8.18
C ASP A 141 -7.04 13.34 -8.92
N VAL A 142 -7.33 12.23 -9.60
CA VAL A 142 -8.63 11.98 -10.23
C VAL A 142 -9.74 11.88 -9.19
N GLU A 143 -9.49 11.15 -8.09
CA GLU A 143 -10.47 10.97 -7.02
C GLU A 143 -10.80 12.28 -6.30
N ARG A 144 -9.83 13.17 -6.13
CA ARG A 144 -10.00 14.52 -5.57
C ARG A 144 -10.88 15.40 -6.46
N GLN A 145 -10.67 15.33 -7.78
CA GLN A 145 -11.52 16.05 -8.74
C GLN A 145 -12.95 15.53 -8.75
N ARG A 146 -13.17 14.22 -8.54
CA ARG A 146 -14.51 13.63 -8.41
C ARG A 146 -15.22 14.11 -7.16
N ASP A 147 -14.52 14.18 -6.04
CA ASP A 147 -15.06 14.64 -4.75
C ASP A 147 -15.52 16.11 -4.81
N ALA A 148 -14.65 16.98 -5.37
CA ALA A 148 -14.98 18.40 -5.58
C ALA A 148 -16.20 18.62 -6.50
N ASN A 149 -16.43 17.73 -7.48
CA ASN A 149 -17.57 17.80 -8.40
C ASN A 149 -18.84 17.15 -7.83
N GLY A 150 -18.71 16.22 -6.88
CA GLY A 150 -19.81 15.49 -6.26
C GLY A 150 -20.51 16.28 -5.14
N ASN A 151 -19.77 17.14 -4.43
CA ASN A 151 -20.27 17.90 -3.27
C ASN A 151 -21.06 19.18 -3.64
N GLY A 152 -21.44 19.34 -4.91
CA GLY A 152 -22.19 20.49 -5.44
C GLY A 152 -23.72 20.31 -5.50
N ARG A 153 -24.31 19.45 -4.66
CA ARG A 153 -25.76 19.15 -4.67
C ARG A 153 -26.50 19.67 -3.44
#